data_AF-A0A6C0BMR7-F1
#
_entry.id   AF-A0A6C0BMR7-F1
#
_cell.length_a   1.000
_cell.length_b   1.000
_cell.length_c   1.000
_cell.angle_alpha   90.00
_cell.angle_beta   90.00
_cell.angle_gamma   90.00
#
_symmetry.space_group_name_H-M   'P 1'
#
loop_
_entity.id
_entity.type
_entity.pdbx_description
1 polymer ?
#
loop_
_entity_poly.entity_id
_entity_poly.type
_entity_poly.pdbx_seq_one_letter_code
_entity_poly.pdbx_strand_id
1 'polypeptide(L)' 'MSVYLDHVDGCLIASGATYAYKDVFKSLGFRWKSRQKQWEHPRATQFIMVIQSTHYLI' A
#
# COMPACT_ATOMS: atom_id res chain seq x y z
N MET A 1 0.09 15.25 -1.69
CA MET A 1 0.90 14.09 -2.12
C MET A 1 0.12 12.84 -1.75
N SER A 2 -0.34 12.06 -2.72
CA SER A 2 -1.25 10.93 -2.48
C SER A 2 -0.51 9.59 -2.57
N VAL A 3 -0.93 8.64 -1.73
CA VAL A 3 -0.51 7.24 -1.79
C VAL A 3 -1.63 6.46 -2.45
N TYR A 4 -1.27 5.59 -3.39
CA TYR A 4 -2.21 4.71 -4.08
C TYR A 4 -2.04 3.30 -3.58
N LEU A 5 -3.15 2.62 -3.32
CA LEU A 5 -3.21 1.23 -2.88
C LEU A 5 -3.96 0.41 -3.92
N ASP A 6 -3.34 -0.65 -4.43
CA ASP A 6 -3.86 -1.51 -5.49
C ASP A 6 -3.77 -2.99 -5.11
N HIS A 7 -4.58 -3.84 -5.75
CA HIS A 7 -4.58 -5.28 -5.56
C HIS A 7 -4.20 -5.98 -6.86
N VAL A 8 -3.03 -6.61 -6.86
CA VAL A 8 -2.53 -7.36 -8.02
C VAL A 8 -2.19 -8.77 -7.57
N ASP A 9 -2.81 -9.78 -8.19
CA ASP A 9 -2.56 -11.20 -7.93
C ASP A 9 -2.62 -11.59 -6.42
N GLY A 10 -3.58 -11.03 -5.69
CA GLY A 10 -3.76 -11.28 -4.25
C GLY A 10 -2.79 -10.53 -3.33
N CYS A 11 -1.89 -9.72 -3.89
CA CYS A 11 -0.96 -8.87 -3.15
C CYS A 11 -1.47 -7.43 -3.09
N LEU A 12 -1.25 -6.74 -1.97
CA LEU A 12 -1.49 -5.30 -1.87
C LEU A 12 -0.23 -4.55 -2.28
N ILE A 13 -0.41 -3.58 -3.16
CA ILE A 13 0.65 -2.76 -3.69
C ILE A 13 0.44 -1.31 -3.27
N ALA A 14 1.45 -0.67 -2.69
CA ALA A 14 1.43 0.76 -2.37
C ALA A 14 2.43 1.54 -3.21
N SER A 15 1.95 2.57 -3.92
CA SER A 15 2.76 3.40 -4.82
C SER A 15 2.44 4.90 -4.65
N GLY A 16 3.19 5.78 -5.33
CA GLY A 16 3.06 7.23 -5.18
C GLY A 16 3.95 7.80 -4.07
N ALA A 17 3.42 8.72 -3.24
CA ALA A 17 4.18 9.42 -2.20
C ALA A 17 4.42 8.56 -0.94
N THR A 18 4.96 7.35 -1.14
CA THR A 18 5.12 6.32 -0.10
C THR A 18 6.33 6.53 0.80
N TYR A 19 7.20 7.49 0.48
CA TYR A 19 8.44 7.72 1.22
C TYR A 19 8.19 8.14 2.67
N ALA A 20 7.20 9.02 2.90
CA ALA A 20 6.81 9.45 4.25
C ALA A 20 6.23 8.32 5.10
N TYR A 21 5.72 7.26 4.47
CA TYR A 21 5.08 6.11 5.12
C TYR A 21 5.96 4.85 5.08
N LYS A 22 7.23 4.99 4.70
CA LYS A 22 8.18 3.88 4.57
C LYS A 22 8.28 3.02 5.83
N ASP A 23 8.36 3.66 7.00
CA ASP A 23 8.48 2.93 8.27
C ASP A 23 7.17 2.25 8.67
N VAL A 24 6.03 2.85 8.33
CA VAL A 24 4.70 2.24 8.48
C VAL A 24 4.59 0.99 7.60
N PHE A 25 4.95 1.09 6.31
CA PHE A 25 4.93 -0.05 5.39
C PHE A 25 5.83 -1.19 5.86
N LYS A 26 7.05 -0.88 6.32
CA LYS A 26 7.95 -1.89 6.90
C LYS A 26 7.35 -2.56 8.13
N SER A 27 6.76 -1.78 9.05
CA SER A 27 6.13 -2.32 10.27
C SER A 27 4.92 -3.20 9.95
N LEU A 28 4.21 -2.90 8.85
CA LEU A 28 3.10 -3.70 8.34
C LEU A 28 3.56 -4.91 7.51
N GLY A 29 4.87 -5.14 7.34
CA GLY A 29 5.41 -6.29 6.62
C GLY A 29 5.50 -6.11 5.10
N PHE A 30 5.24 -4.91 4.57
CA PHE A 30 5.44 -4.64 3.15
C PHE A 30 6.93 -4.69 2.80
N ARG A 31 7.21 -5.14 1.58
CA ARG A 31 8.55 -5.20 1.01
C ARG A 31 8.66 -4.21 -0.14
N TRP A 32 9.70 -3.40 -0.12
CA TRP A 32 9.99 -2.49 -1.21
C TRP A 32 10.47 -3.27 -2.44
N LYS A 33 9.76 -3.13 -3.56
CA LYS A 33 10.18 -3.59 -4.89
C LYS A 33 10.78 -2.43 -5.67
N SER A 34 12.10 -2.35 -5.66
CA SER A 34 12.87 -1.30 -6.36
C SER A 34 12.60 -1.25 -7.87
N ARG A 35 12.44 -2.41 -8.52
CA ARG A 35 12.17 -2.51 -9.96
C ARG A 35 10.88 -1.80 -10.38
N GLN A 36 9.86 -1.84 -9.52
CA GLN A 36 8.53 -1.28 -9.77
C GLN A 36 8.30 0.03 -8.99
N LYS A 37 9.28 0.45 -8.17
CA LYS A 37 9.20 1.62 -7.29
C LYS A 37 7.92 1.62 -6.42
N GLN A 38 7.59 0.46 -5.86
CA GLN A 38 6.39 0.27 -5.06
C GLN A 38 6.62 -0.68 -3.88
N TRP A 39 5.75 -0.62 -2.90
CA TRP A 39 5.70 -1.55 -1.79
C TRP A 39 4.74 -2.68 -2.10
N GLU A 40 5.08 -3.90 -1.75
CA GLU A 40 4.24 -5.08 -1.95
C GLU A 40 4.05 -5.82 -0.61
N HIS A 41 2.81 -6.21 -0.32
CA HIS A 41 2.48 -7.09 0.78
C HIS A 41 1.82 -8.39 0.27
N PRO A 42 2.47 -9.56 0.43
CA PRO A 42 2.04 -10.82 -0.17
C PRO A 42 0.81 -11.47 0.48
N ARG A 43 0.29 -10.90 1.58
CA ARG A 43 -0.84 -11.47 2.38
C ARG A 43 -1.92 -10.45 2.73
N ALA A 44 -1.97 -9.32 2.04
CA ALA A 44 -2.86 -8.22 2.41
C ALA A 44 -4.31 -8.38 1.92
N THR A 45 -4.68 -9.56 1.42
CA THR A 45 -6.07 -9.91 1.07
C THR A 45 -7.05 -9.68 2.24
N GLN A 46 -6.55 -9.61 3.49
CA GLN A 46 -7.38 -9.49 4.69
C GLN A 46 -7.39 -8.09 5.36
N PHE A 47 -6.60 -7.12 4.87
CA PHE A 47 -6.48 -5.79 5.51
C PHE A 47 -7.28 -4.67 4.84
N ILE A 48 -7.90 -4.92 3.67
CA ILE A 48 -8.54 -3.87 2.86
C ILE A 48 -10.06 -3.86 3.01
N MET A 49 -10.55 -3.91 4.24
CA MET A 49 -11.92 -3.46 4.53
C MET A 49 -11.97 -2.15 5.34
N VAL A 50 -10.83 -1.60 5.75
CA VAL A 50 -10.82 -0.35 6.54
C VAL A 50 -10.60 0.89 5.67
N ILE A 51 -10.12 0.75 4.42
CA ILE A 51 -9.70 1.91 3.59
C ILE A 51 -10.60 2.16 2.37
N GLN A 52 -11.58 1.31 2.09
CA GLN A 52 -12.56 1.52 0.99
C GLN A 52 -13.81 2.30 1.44
N SER A 53 -13.98 2.58 2.73
CA SER A 53 -15.12 3.34 3.27
C SER A 53 -14.70 4.71 3.82
N THR A 54 -13.73 5.36 3.19
CA THR A 54 -13.56 6.80 3.40
C THR A 54 -13.10 7.47 2.12
N HIS A 55 -14.06 7.62 1.20
CA HIS A 55 -14.08 8.73 0.26
C HIS A 55 -13.97 10.05 1.06
N TYR A 56 -12.76 10.55 1.27
CA TYR A 56 -12.57 11.94 1.61
C TYR A 56 -12.60 12.74 0.30
N LEU A 57 -13.78 13.29 0.00
CA LEU A 57 -13.92 14.51 -0.78
C LEU A 57 -13.25 15.64 0.02
N ILE A 58 -12.20 16.23 -0.54
CA ILE A 58 -11.77 17.60 -0.29
C ILE A 58 -11.67 18.30 -1.63
#